data_AF-A0A2X3F198-F1
#
_entry.id   AF-A0A2X3F198-F1
#
_cell.length_a   1.000
_cell.length_b   1.000
_cell.length_c   1.000
_cell.angle_alpha   90.00
_cell.angle_beta   90.00
_cell.angle_gamma   90.00
#
_symmetry.space_group_name_H-M   'P 1'
#
loop_
_entity.id
_entity.type
_entity.pdbx_description
1 polymer ?
#
loop_
_entity_poly.entity_id
_entity_poly.type
_entity_poly.pdbx_seq_one_letter_code
_entity_poly.pdbx_strand_id
1 'polypeptide(L)'
;MLALEADLEAWESTEQAFAAGVAHFGRIDVLINNVGGTIWARPFAEYQPEQIEKEIRRSLFPTLWGCRAALPWMLKQGKGSIVNISSVATAE
;
A
#
# COMPACT_ATOMS: atom_id res chain seq x y z
N MET A 1 0.51 -12.85 -17.26
CA MET A 1 1.21 -11.83 -16.46
C MET A 1 0.59 -10.49 -16.80
N LEU A 2 0.29 -9.65 -15.80
CA LEU A 2 -0.22 -8.29 -15.99
C LEU A 2 0.72 -7.34 -15.24
N ALA A 3 1.17 -6.29 -15.92
CA ALA A 3 1.91 -5.20 -15.32
C ALA A 3 1.09 -3.92 -15.50
N LEU A 4 0.96 -3.14 -14.44
CA LEU A 4 0.18 -1.90 -14.41
C LEU A 4 1.06 -0.80 -13.83
N GLU A 5 1.01 0.37 -14.44
CA GLU A 5 1.51 1.60 -13.85
C GLU A 5 0.44 2.17 -12.93
N ALA A 6 0.79 2.46 -11.67
CA ALA A 6 -0.12 3.00 -10.68
C ALA A 6 0.64 3.84 -9.66
N ASP A 7 0.05 4.97 -9.27
CA ASP A 7 0.50 5.78 -8.14
C ASP A 7 -0.25 5.35 -6.88
N LEU A 8 0.44 4.68 -5.96
CA LEU A 8 -0.19 4.17 -4.75
C LEU A 8 -0.34 5.24 -3.65
N GLU A 9 0.20 6.44 -3.84
CA GLU A 9 -0.09 7.58 -2.95
C GLU A 9 -1.52 8.13 -3.19
N ALA A 10 -2.12 7.82 -4.34
CA ALA A 10 -3.46 8.22 -4.73
C ALA A 10 -4.48 7.07 -4.62
N TRP A 11 -5.63 7.36 -3.99
CA TRP A 11 -6.70 6.37 -3.81
C TRP A 11 -7.25 5.89 -5.15
N GLU A 12 -7.60 6.81 -6.05
CA GLU A 12 -8.25 6.50 -7.32
C GLU A 12 -7.35 5.66 -8.22
N SER A 13 -6.05 5.95 -8.26
CA SER A 13 -5.08 5.16 -9.03
C SER A 13 -4.92 3.76 -8.45
N THR A 14 -4.87 3.63 -7.12
CA THR A 14 -4.83 2.33 -6.43
C THR A 14 -6.08 1.50 -6.74
N GLU A 15 -7.28 2.08 -6.61
CA GLU A 15 -8.54 1.39 -6.88
C GLU A 15 -8.62 0.87 -8.32
N GLN A 16 -8.22 1.70 -9.28
CA GLN A 16 -8.20 1.34 -10.71
C GLN A 16 -7.25 0.17 -10.98
N ALA A 17 -6.06 0.16 -10.37
CA ALA A 17 -5.10 -0.93 -10.54
C ALA A 17 -5.65 -2.28 -10.05
N PHE A 18 -6.32 -2.29 -8.90
CA PHE A 18 -6.94 -3.50 -8.35
C PHE A 18 -8.14 -3.96 -9.18
N ALA A 19 -8.98 -3.02 -9.64
CA ALA A 19 -10.10 -3.31 -10.53
C ALA A 19 -9.62 -3.94 -11.85
N ALA A 20 -8.55 -3.40 -12.45
CA ALA A 20 -7.94 -3.95 -13.65
C ALA A 20 -7.34 -5.36 -13.42
N GLY A 21 -6.69 -5.57 -12.28
CA GLY A 21 -6.20 -6.89 -11.87
C GLY A 21 -7.33 -7.92 -11.76
N VAL A 22 -8.44 -7.56 -11.10
CA VAL A 22 -9.63 -8.42 -11.01
C VAL A 22 -10.26 -8.66 -12.37
N ALA A 23 -10.36 -7.64 -13.22
CA ALA A 23 -10.90 -7.81 -14.57
C ALA A 23 -10.07 -8.81 -15.41
N HIS A 24 -8.76 -8.83 -15.23
CA HIS A 24 -7.86 -9.74 -15.95
C HIS A 24 -7.81 -11.17 -15.35
N PHE A 25 -7.75 -11.30 -14.02
CA PHE A 25 -7.55 -12.59 -13.34
C PHE A 25 -8.83 -13.18 -12.71
N GLY A 26 -9.91 -12.41 -12.64
CA GLY A 26 -11.20 -12.79 -12.04
C GLY A 26 -11.26 -12.71 -10.51
N ARG A 27 -10.11 -12.62 -9.83
CA ARG A 27 -10.01 -12.60 -8.36
C ARG A 27 -8.69 -12.03 -7.85
N ILE A 28 -8.65 -11.73 -6.55
CA ILE A 28 -7.43 -11.44 -5.80
C ILE A 28 -7.35 -12.42 -4.63
N ASP A 29 -6.23 -13.15 -4.57
CA ASP A 29 -5.97 -14.16 -3.53
C ASP A 29 -5.03 -13.67 -2.44
N VAL A 30 -3.98 -12.98 -2.86
CA VAL A 30 -2.94 -12.48 -1.98
C VAL A 30 -2.67 -11.03 -2.37
N LEU A 31 -2.71 -10.15 -1.37
CA LEU A 31 -2.17 -8.80 -1.47
C LEU A 31 -0.84 -8.77 -0.70
N ILE A 32 0.22 -8.32 -1.35
CA ILE A 32 1.51 -8.04 -0.71
C ILE A 32 1.72 -6.53 -0.76
N ASN A 33 1.54 -5.86 0.37
CA ASN A 33 1.88 -4.45 0.52
C ASN A 33 3.38 -4.34 0.81
N ASN A 34 4.13 -4.02 -0.24
CA ASN A 34 5.59 -3.84 -0.18
C ASN A 34 6.01 -2.37 -0.27
N VAL A 35 5.13 -1.50 -0.79
CA VAL A 35 5.48 -0.08 -0.99
C VAL A 35 5.54 0.62 0.36
N GLY A 36 6.70 1.24 0.62
CA GLY A 36 7.00 2.06 1.77
C GLY A 36 8.50 2.29 1.90
N GLY A 37 8.91 2.91 3.00
CA GLY A 37 10.32 3.11 3.34
C GLY A 37 10.64 4.55 3.67
N THR A 38 11.71 4.75 4.43
CA THR A 38 12.07 6.04 4.99
C THR A 38 12.43 7.05 3.89
N ILE A 39 11.73 8.20 3.86
CA ILE A 39 12.11 9.32 2.99
C ILE A 39 13.30 10.08 3.60
N TRP A 40 13.32 10.24 4.93
CA TRP A 40 14.38 10.94 5.66
C TRP A 40 15.07 10.07 6.73
N ALA A 41 16.32 9.70 6.51
CA ALA A 41 17.14 9.06 7.54
C ALA A 41 17.70 10.13 8.53
N ARG A 42 16.86 10.63 9.44
CA ARG A 42 17.22 11.62 10.48
C ARG A 42 16.44 11.35 11.78
N PRO A 43 16.90 11.85 12.94
CA PRO A 43 16.10 11.82 14.16
C PRO A 43 14.73 12.44 13.94
N PHE A 44 13.68 11.80 14.45
CA PHE A 44 12.31 12.27 14.24
C PHE A 44 12.08 13.70 14.76
N ALA A 45 12.79 14.10 15.82
CA ALA A 45 12.72 15.45 16.38
C ALA A 45 13.13 16.57 15.40
N GLU A 46 13.83 16.25 14.32
CA GLU A 46 14.25 17.21 13.29
C GLU A 46 13.26 17.33 12.12
N TYR A 47 12.22 16.50 12.10
CA TYR A 47 11.24 16.52 11.03
C TYR A 47 10.40 17.80 11.08
N GLN A 48 10.28 18.45 9.92
CA GLN A 48 9.28 19.49 9.71
C GLN A 48 7.89 18.84 9.56
N PRO A 49 6.81 19.56 9.91
CA PRO A 49 5.44 19.04 9.78
C PRO A 49 5.13 18.45 8.39
N GLU A 50 5.57 19.09 7.32
CA GLU A 50 5.33 18.63 5.94
C GLU A 50 6.09 17.35 5.60
N GLN A 51 7.20 17.09 6.30
CA GLN A 51 7.97 15.85 6.15
C GLN A 51 7.20 14.69 6.81
N ILE A 52 6.61 14.91 7.98
CA ILE A 52 5.77 13.90 8.65
C ILE A 52 4.62 13.49 7.73
N GLU A 53 3.90 14.46 7.15
CA GLU A 53 2.79 14.15 6.24
C GLU A 53 3.22 13.34 5.02
N LYS A 54 4.35 13.70 4.42
CA LYS A 54 4.89 12.99 3.25
C LYS A 54 5.38 11.58 3.61
N GLU A 55 5.94 11.38 4.80
CA GLU A 55 6.31 10.03 5.28
C GLU A 55 5.06 9.16 5.38
N ILE A 56 3.97 9.68 5.96
CA ILE A 56 2.70 8.96 6.05
C ILE A 56 2.11 8.70 4.64
N ARG A 57 2.15 9.71 3.76
CA ARG A 57 1.64 9.63 2.37
C ARG A 57 2.35 8.56 1.56
N ARG A 58 3.65 8.39 1.73
CA ARG A 58 4.42 7.39 0.98
C ARG A 58 4.47 6.02 1.64
N SER A 59 4.53 5.97 2.98
CA SER A 59 4.86 4.73 3.70
C SER A 59 3.64 4.04 4.33
N LEU A 60 2.57 4.79 4.65
CA LEU A 60 1.39 4.22 5.30
C LEU A 60 0.17 4.18 4.38
N PHE A 61 -0.16 5.29 3.72
CA PHE A 61 -1.37 5.36 2.90
C PHE A 61 -1.43 4.30 1.77
N PRO A 62 -0.35 3.98 1.05
CA PRO A 62 -0.37 2.91 0.03
C PRO A 62 -0.82 1.56 0.59
N THR A 63 -0.38 1.22 1.80
CA THR A 63 -0.81 -0.02 2.48
C THR A 63 -2.30 0.02 2.81
N LEU A 64 -2.80 1.15 3.31
CA LEU A 64 -4.22 1.31 3.64
C LEU A 64 -5.10 1.26 2.38
N TRP A 65 -4.67 1.91 1.30
CA TRP A 65 -5.35 1.88 0.01
C TRP A 65 -5.35 0.50 -0.63
N GLY A 66 -4.21 -0.20 -0.62
CA GLY A 66 -4.12 -1.58 -1.09
C GLY A 66 -5.11 -2.49 -0.33
N CYS A 67 -5.13 -2.42 1.00
CA CYS A 67 -6.08 -3.16 1.82
C CYS A 67 -7.53 -2.84 1.45
N ARG A 68 -7.89 -1.55 1.39
CA ARG A 68 -9.24 -1.11 1.05
C ARG A 68 -9.67 -1.57 -0.35
N ALA A 69 -8.76 -1.55 -1.32
CA ALA A 69 -9.04 -1.97 -2.70
C ALA A 69 -9.18 -3.50 -2.83
N ALA A 70 -8.43 -4.30 -2.06
CA ALA A 70 -8.49 -5.76 -2.09
C ALA A 70 -9.72 -6.34 -1.36
N LEU A 71 -10.08 -5.75 -0.22
CA LEU A 71 -11.05 -6.32 0.72
C LEU A 71 -12.41 -6.66 0.10
N PRO A 72 -13.06 -5.81 -0.74
CA PRO A 72 -14.36 -6.15 -1.33
C PRO A 72 -14.34 -7.48 -2.10
N TRP A 73 -13.24 -7.76 -2.80
CA TRP A 73 -13.07 -8.97 -3.59
C TRP A 73 -12.78 -10.18 -2.70
N MET A 74 -11.91 -10.04 -1.70
CA MET A 74 -11.59 -11.14 -0.77
C MET A 74 -12.79 -11.53 0.09
N LEU A 75 -13.54 -10.54 0.59
CA LEU A 75 -14.76 -10.77 1.36
C LEU A 75 -15.83 -11.48 0.53
N LYS A 76 -16.08 -11.03 -0.71
CA LYS A 76 -17.02 -11.70 -1.63
C LYS A 76 -16.60 -13.14 -1.94
N GLN A 77 -15.31 -13.41 -2.04
CA GLN A 77 -14.76 -14.75 -2.26
C GLN A 77 -14.80 -15.63 -1.00
N GLY A 78 -14.95 -15.05 0.19
CA GLY A 78 -14.84 -15.74 1.47
C GLY A 78 -13.41 -16.19 1.83
N LYS A 79 -12.40 -15.71 1.10
CA LYS A 79 -10.98 -16.05 1.31
C LYS A 79 -10.06 -14.97 0.76
N GLY A 80 -8.87 -14.88 1.35
CA GLY A 80 -7.80 -13.99 0.91
C GLY A 80 -6.74 -13.84 2.00
N SER A 81 -5.55 -13.38 1.64
CA SER A 81 -4.48 -13.08 2.58
C SER A 81 -3.85 -11.73 2.25
N ILE A 82 -3.56 -10.95 3.29
CA ILE A 82 -2.86 -9.67 3.17
C ILE A 82 -1.54 -9.81 3.93
N VAL A 83 -0.44 -9.53 3.25
CA VAL A 83 0.92 -9.50 3.81
C VAL A 83 1.40 -8.06 3.76
N ASN A 84 1.63 -7.47 4.92
CA ASN A 84 2.24 -6.14 5.04
C ASN A 84 3.72 -6.31 5.38
N ILE A 85 4.59 -5.81 4.51
CA ILE A 85 6.02 -5.82 4.75
C ILE A 85 6.38 -4.59 5.59
N SER A 86 6.97 -4.81 6.77
CA SER A 86 7.48 -3.76 7.64
C SER A 86 8.98 -3.94 7.88
N SER A 87 9.63 -2.87 8.33
CA SER A 87 11.02 -2.90 8.80
C SER A 87 11.06 -2.70 10.31
N VAL A 88 12.03 -3.34 10.97
CA VAL A 88 12.34 -3.04 12.37
C VAL A 88 13.08 -1.70 12.39
N ALA A 89 12.43 -0.66 12.89
CA ALA A 89 13.06 0.62 13.17
C ALA A 89 13.46 0.67 14.64
N THR A 90 14.50 -0.09 15.01
CA THR A 90 15.17 0.10 16.31
C THR A 90 16.19 1.20 16.14
N ALA A 91 15.89 2.39 16.68
CA ALA A 91 16.93 3.34 17.03
C ALA A 91 17.56 2.86 18.34
N GLU A 92 18.89 2.64 18.34
CA GLU A 92 19.68 2.74 19.57
C GLU A 92 19.94 4.20 19.90
#